data_AF-A0A4U0SGY7-F1
#
_entry.id   AF-A0A4U0SGY7-F1
#
_cell.length_a   1.000
_cell.length_b   1.000
_cell.length_c   1.000
_cell.angle_alpha   90.00
_cell.angle_beta   90.00
_cell.angle_gamma   90.00
#
_symmetry.space_group_name_H-M   'P 1'
#
loop_
_entity.id
_entity.type
_entity.pdbx_description
1 polymer ?
#
loop_
_entity_poly.entity_id
_entity_poly.type
_entity_poly.pdbx_seq_one_letter_code
_entity_poly.pdbx_strand_id
1 'polypeptide(L)'
;MPVSPNQGSTGGGDAVTLTGSHFTGTIGVRYGSRQAAGFTVVSDTTTATITPSGYGAVPVSVTTPGGTGVVGTFYYLPAPAFRLVPPPAGPLAGGNAVILTGLGLYTTSEVRFGTRAAEFTVDSDGQLTVTVPAAASAGPVTVTVRTRGGIAGGVTYIYLGPPSITVVTLDSGAVDGGNLVVVTGTGFSYTTSVAFGGTPAISYRIASDTEIDAVVPAGALGSADVSVTTLGGTTIASGAYTYLGRFAVLGGQSVTNTGPSSVTGDLGVSPGVSITGFPPGQVNGTIHTTDANALQAQADLIATYDKAAAQIPTASISGDLGGLTLTPGVYNAASSIGLTGTLTLDAQGDRNADWIFQIGSTLTTATASRVLLTNGATARNVIWLIGSSATVGTATAFAGRILAQTSITLTTGATVNGQALARDGSVTLDTNGITRPW
;
A
#
# COMPACT_ATOMS: atom_id res chain seq x y z
N MET A 1 -36.83 16.36 52.30
CA MET A 1 -37.87 16.18 51.27
C MET A 1 -37.19 16.25 49.92
N PRO A 2 -37.29 15.24 49.05
CA PRO A 2 -36.51 15.22 47.82
C PRO A 2 -37.25 15.86 46.63
N VAL A 3 -36.52 16.70 45.90
CA VAL A 3 -36.80 17.08 44.50
C VAL A 3 -36.08 16.04 43.64
N SER A 4 -36.76 15.33 42.74
CA SER A 4 -36.13 14.28 41.93
C SER A 4 -36.73 14.20 40.53
N PRO A 5 -35.92 14.33 39.46
CA PRO A 5 -34.60 14.95 39.38
C PRO A 5 -34.42 16.27 40.15
N ASN A 6 -33.29 16.46 40.85
CA ASN A 6 -32.92 17.76 41.43
C ASN A 6 -32.09 18.65 40.49
N GLN A 7 -31.90 18.25 39.23
CA GLN A 7 -31.15 19.01 38.24
C GLN A 7 -31.80 18.86 36.86
N GLY A 8 -31.65 19.86 35.99
CA GLY A 8 -32.20 19.86 34.63
C GLY A 8 -31.78 21.07 33.80
N SER A 9 -32.37 21.25 32.62
CA SER A 9 -31.95 22.22 31.61
C SER A 9 -32.28 23.66 31.99
N THR A 10 -31.36 24.61 31.72
CA THR A 10 -31.65 26.05 31.80
C THR A 10 -32.82 26.49 30.91
N GLY A 11 -33.13 25.72 29.86
CA GLY A 11 -34.30 25.94 29.01
C GLY A 11 -35.65 25.61 29.67
N GLY A 12 -35.65 24.87 30.79
CA GLY A 12 -36.84 24.33 31.44
C GLY A 12 -37.45 23.15 30.68
N GLY A 13 -38.62 22.68 31.14
CA GLY A 13 -39.37 21.58 30.54
C GLY A 13 -39.08 20.21 31.16
N ASP A 14 -38.24 20.12 32.19
CA ASP A 14 -37.91 18.86 32.85
C ASP A 14 -39.07 18.39 33.74
N ALA A 15 -39.42 17.11 33.63
CA ALA A 15 -40.34 16.47 34.56
C ALA A 15 -39.62 16.19 35.89
N VAL A 16 -40.18 16.71 36.96
CA VAL A 16 -39.65 16.61 38.32
C VAL A 16 -40.74 16.14 39.27
N THR A 17 -40.40 15.18 40.12
CA THR A 17 -41.24 14.71 41.21
C THR A 17 -40.80 15.37 42.51
N LEU A 18 -41.74 16.00 43.21
CA LEU A 18 -41.57 16.53 44.54
C LEU A 18 -42.18 15.55 45.53
N THR A 19 -41.43 15.16 46.56
CA THR A 19 -41.93 14.29 47.64
C THR A 19 -41.88 15.02 48.98
N GLY A 20 -43.00 15.02 49.70
CA GLY A 20 -43.18 15.71 50.97
C GLY A 20 -44.44 15.27 51.70
N SER A 21 -45.10 16.19 52.39
CA SER A 21 -46.37 15.98 53.09
C SER A 21 -47.30 17.17 52.89
N HIS A 22 -48.61 16.95 53.05
CA HIS A 22 -49.65 17.98 52.93
C HIS A 22 -49.73 18.65 51.55
N PHE A 23 -49.52 17.91 50.47
CA PHE A 23 -49.62 18.43 49.11
C PHE A 23 -51.05 18.45 48.55
N THR A 24 -52.02 17.85 49.25
CA THR A 24 -53.43 17.95 48.84
C THR A 24 -53.86 19.42 48.81
N GLY A 25 -54.48 19.83 47.70
CA GLY A 25 -54.91 21.22 47.52
C GLY A 25 -53.78 22.19 47.13
N THR A 26 -52.62 21.72 46.69
CA THR A 26 -51.56 22.60 46.15
C THR A 26 -52.11 23.54 45.07
N ILE A 27 -51.88 24.84 45.26
CA ILE A 27 -52.31 25.92 44.35
C ILE A 27 -51.14 26.57 43.60
N GLY A 28 -49.90 26.25 43.95
CA GLY A 28 -48.74 26.76 43.21
C GLY A 28 -47.45 26.03 43.52
N VAL A 29 -46.64 25.80 42.48
CA VAL A 29 -45.27 25.32 42.58
C VAL A 29 -44.35 26.39 41.95
N ARG A 30 -43.27 26.74 42.64
CA ARG A 30 -42.28 27.72 42.18
C ARG A 30 -40.85 27.18 42.28
N TYR A 31 -40.03 27.60 41.33
CA TYR A 31 -38.59 27.40 41.26
C TYR A 31 -37.92 28.77 41.40
N GLY A 32 -37.49 29.10 42.62
CA GLY A 32 -37.10 30.46 43.00
C GLY A 32 -38.27 31.43 42.81
N SER A 33 -38.06 32.49 42.04
CA SER A 33 -39.11 33.47 41.73
C SER A 33 -40.06 33.02 40.61
N ARG A 34 -39.75 31.95 39.87
CA ARG A 34 -40.48 31.53 38.66
C ARG A 34 -41.53 30.48 38.99
N GLN A 35 -42.71 30.60 38.40
CA GLN A 35 -43.76 29.59 38.51
C GLN A 35 -43.42 28.37 37.66
N ALA A 36 -43.74 27.17 38.14
CA ALA A 36 -43.63 25.94 37.37
C ALA A 36 -44.44 26.05 36.06
N ALA A 37 -43.93 25.46 34.98
CA ALA A 37 -44.62 25.45 33.69
C ALA A 37 -45.92 24.62 33.75
N GLY A 38 -45.99 23.66 34.67
CA GLY A 38 -47.19 22.91 35.03
C GLY A 38 -46.93 22.05 36.26
N PHE A 39 -47.98 21.66 36.98
CA PHE A 39 -47.88 20.67 38.05
C PHE A 39 -49.18 19.89 38.21
N THR A 40 -49.06 18.65 38.70
CA THR A 40 -50.15 17.74 39.01
C THR A 40 -49.91 17.16 40.40
N VAL A 41 -50.83 17.37 41.32
CA VAL A 41 -50.81 16.70 42.64
C VAL A 41 -51.20 15.24 42.44
N VAL A 42 -50.31 14.32 42.80
CA VAL A 42 -50.52 12.87 42.64
C VAL A 42 -51.08 12.27 43.92
N SER A 43 -50.57 12.72 45.07
CA SER A 43 -51.04 12.33 46.40
C SER A 43 -50.74 13.44 47.40
N ASP A 44 -51.18 13.27 48.66
CA ASP A 44 -50.79 14.19 49.74
C ASP A 44 -49.27 14.26 49.97
N THR A 45 -48.51 13.32 49.43
CA THR A 45 -47.06 13.22 49.59
C THR A 45 -46.28 13.44 48.29
N THR A 46 -46.94 13.50 47.13
CA THR A 46 -46.27 13.56 45.82
C THR A 46 -46.91 14.58 44.88
N THR A 47 -46.09 15.44 44.29
CA THR A 47 -46.49 16.37 43.21
C THR A 47 -45.53 16.21 42.02
N ALA A 48 -46.08 15.96 40.83
CA ALA A 48 -45.33 16.03 39.58
C ALA A 48 -45.34 17.47 39.06
N THR A 49 -44.23 17.98 38.55
CA THR A 49 -44.10 19.36 38.08
C THR A 49 -43.17 19.44 36.89
N ILE A 50 -43.39 20.43 36.02
CA ILE A 50 -42.54 20.76 34.88
C ILE A 50 -41.76 22.03 35.20
N THR A 51 -40.44 21.96 35.10
CA THR A 51 -39.56 23.09 35.42
C THR A 51 -39.78 24.26 34.46
N PRO A 52 -39.80 25.51 34.94
CA PRO A 52 -39.69 26.67 34.06
C PRO A 52 -38.24 26.85 33.60
N SER A 53 -38.01 27.72 32.61
CA SER A 53 -36.65 28.15 32.25
C SER A 53 -36.00 28.90 33.42
N GLY A 54 -34.70 28.75 33.60
CA GLY A 54 -33.99 29.26 34.79
C GLY A 54 -32.47 29.12 34.70
N TYR A 55 -31.78 29.52 35.77
CA TYR A 55 -30.33 29.48 35.88
C TYR A 55 -29.90 29.29 37.33
N GLY A 56 -28.74 28.65 37.54
CA GLY A 56 -28.16 28.43 38.86
C GLY A 56 -28.97 27.51 39.77
N ALA A 57 -28.65 27.54 41.06
CA ALA A 57 -29.37 26.80 42.10
C ALA A 57 -30.55 27.65 42.60
N VAL A 58 -31.76 27.07 42.62
CA VAL A 58 -32.96 27.76 43.11
C VAL A 58 -33.72 26.90 44.13
N PRO A 59 -34.32 27.50 45.18
CA PRO A 59 -35.21 26.76 46.07
C PRO A 59 -36.51 26.41 45.32
N VAL A 60 -37.01 25.20 45.54
CA VAL A 60 -38.31 24.75 45.05
C VAL A 60 -39.31 24.88 46.19
N SER A 61 -40.43 25.58 45.94
CA SER A 61 -41.47 25.79 46.95
C SER A 61 -42.84 25.38 46.46
N VAL A 62 -43.64 24.82 47.35
CA VAL A 62 -45.02 24.41 47.14
C VAL A 62 -45.94 25.27 48.01
N THR A 63 -47.01 25.79 47.44
CA THR A 63 -48.02 26.61 48.12
C THR A 63 -49.34 25.86 48.18
N THR A 64 -49.87 25.70 49.38
CA THR A 64 -51.19 25.13 49.67
C THR A 64 -52.03 26.19 50.41
N PRO A 65 -53.33 25.97 50.66
CA PRO A 65 -54.13 26.88 51.48
C PRO A 65 -53.57 27.10 52.89
N GLY A 66 -52.77 26.16 53.40
CA GLY A 66 -52.10 26.26 54.70
C GLY A 66 -50.81 27.09 54.71
N GLY A 67 -50.30 27.50 53.54
CA GLY A 67 -49.09 28.31 53.40
C GLY A 67 -48.10 27.80 52.34
N THR A 68 -46.93 28.43 52.27
CA THR A 68 -45.84 28.06 51.35
C THR A 68 -44.70 27.39 52.11
N GLY A 69 -44.26 26.22 51.63
CA GLY A 69 -43.09 25.51 52.15
C GLY A 69 -42.02 25.27 51.07
N VAL A 70 -40.75 25.33 51.45
CA VAL A 70 -39.61 24.96 50.57
C VAL A 70 -39.38 23.46 50.67
N VAL A 71 -39.45 22.77 49.54
CA VAL A 71 -39.33 21.32 49.46
C VAL A 71 -37.93 20.84 49.09
N GLY A 72 -37.06 21.71 48.55
CA GLY A 72 -35.66 21.40 48.26
C GLY A 72 -35.01 22.43 47.33
N THR A 73 -33.90 22.05 46.69
CA THR A 73 -33.18 22.87 45.72
C THR A 73 -33.13 22.17 44.37
N PHE A 74 -33.33 22.93 43.30
CA PHE A 74 -33.15 22.49 41.92
C PHE A 74 -31.98 23.22 41.28
N TYR A 75 -31.13 22.52 40.53
CA TYR A 75 -29.97 23.09 39.85
C TYR A 75 -30.19 23.12 38.34
N TYR A 76 -30.23 24.31 37.76
CA TYR A 76 -30.26 24.51 36.32
C TYR A 76 -28.85 24.37 35.73
N LEU A 77 -28.68 23.39 34.86
CA LEU A 77 -27.46 23.10 34.12
C LEU A 77 -27.60 23.60 32.68
N PRO A 78 -26.58 24.30 32.13
CA PRO A 78 -26.59 24.69 30.73
C PRO A 78 -26.44 23.46 29.82
N ALA A 79 -26.81 23.62 28.54
CA ALA A 79 -26.51 22.61 27.52
C ALA A 79 -24.99 22.37 27.45
N PRO A 80 -24.54 21.14 27.15
CA PRO A 80 -23.12 20.84 27.10
C PRO A 80 -22.46 21.56 25.91
N ALA A 81 -21.14 21.68 25.94
CA ALA A 81 -20.36 22.12 24.79
C ALA A 81 -19.18 21.17 24.61
N PHE A 82 -18.90 20.72 23.39
CA PHE A 82 -17.82 19.77 23.16
C PHE A 82 -17.20 19.92 21.76
N ARG A 83 -16.01 19.34 21.62
CA ARG A 83 -15.30 19.15 20.35
C ARG A 83 -14.74 17.74 20.27
N LEU A 84 -14.51 17.26 19.05
CA LEU A 84 -13.83 16.00 18.79
C LEU A 84 -12.32 16.23 18.72
N VAL A 85 -11.56 15.38 19.42
CA VAL A 85 -10.09 15.37 19.29
C VAL A 85 -9.71 14.69 17.97
N PRO A 86 -8.79 15.26 17.15
CA PRO A 86 -8.37 14.63 15.90
C PRO A 86 -7.84 13.20 16.09
N PRO A 87 -8.03 12.30 15.09
CA PRO A 87 -8.64 12.58 13.78
C PRO A 87 -10.18 12.61 13.81
N PRO A 88 -10.82 13.56 13.09
CA PRO A 88 -12.29 13.66 13.05
C PRO A 88 -12.93 12.67 12.05
N ALA A 89 -12.30 11.51 11.87
CA ALA A 89 -12.69 10.52 10.89
C ALA A 89 -12.22 9.11 11.28
N GLY A 90 -12.84 8.09 10.71
CA GLY A 90 -12.46 6.71 10.93
C GLY A 90 -13.31 5.71 10.13
N PRO A 91 -13.15 4.41 10.38
CA PRO A 91 -13.65 3.36 9.50
C PRO A 91 -15.17 3.25 9.51
N LEU A 92 -15.75 2.88 8.37
CA LEU A 92 -17.18 2.61 8.22
C LEU A 92 -17.69 1.52 9.17
N ALA A 93 -16.84 0.54 9.48
CA ALA A 93 -17.14 -0.53 10.43
C ALA A 93 -17.28 -0.05 11.89
N GLY A 94 -16.87 1.18 12.21
CA GLY A 94 -16.81 1.69 13.58
C GLY A 94 -15.83 0.90 14.44
N GLY A 95 -16.06 0.89 15.75
CA GLY A 95 -15.26 0.20 16.76
C GLY A 95 -14.03 0.97 17.23
N ASN A 96 -13.61 2.01 16.50
CA ASN A 96 -12.55 2.90 16.96
C ASN A 96 -13.02 3.78 18.13
N ALA A 97 -12.11 4.04 19.07
CA ALA A 97 -12.34 4.97 20.16
C ALA A 97 -12.05 6.41 19.70
N VAL A 98 -12.90 7.35 20.09
CA VAL A 98 -12.69 8.79 19.92
C VAL A 98 -12.87 9.51 21.25
N ILE A 99 -12.21 10.67 21.38
CA ILE A 99 -12.28 11.50 22.58
C ILE A 99 -13.09 12.76 22.27
N LEU A 100 -14.11 13.01 23.08
CA LEU A 100 -14.83 14.29 23.11
C LEU A 100 -14.34 15.09 24.30
N THR A 101 -13.94 16.35 24.08
CA THR A 101 -13.53 17.27 25.16
C THR A 101 -14.42 18.49 25.20
N GLY A 102 -14.73 19.00 26.40
CA GLY A 102 -15.80 19.99 26.53
C GLY A 102 -16.08 20.50 27.94
N LEU A 103 -17.34 20.93 28.15
CA LEU A 103 -17.90 21.39 29.41
C LEU A 103 -19.29 20.76 29.62
N GLY A 104 -19.63 20.45 30.88
CA GLY A 104 -20.95 19.95 31.24
C GLY A 104 -21.21 18.50 30.82
N LEU A 105 -20.16 17.69 30.63
CA LEU A 105 -20.26 16.32 30.12
C LEU A 105 -20.52 15.27 31.22
N TYR A 106 -20.43 15.64 32.51
CA TYR A 106 -20.52 14.68 33.60
C TYR A 106 -21.87 13.94 33.67
N THR A 107 -22.95 14.59 33.24
CA THR A 107 -24.31 14.01 33.27
C THR A 107 -24.75 13.45 31.91
N THR A 108 -23.79 13.08 31.05
CA THR A 108 -24.07 12.49 29.74
C THR A 108 -24.87 11.20 29.89
N SER A 109 -26.00 11.12 29.20
CA SER A 109 -26.87 9.95 29.15
C SER A 109 -26.92 9.29 27.78
N GLU A 110 -26.49 10.01 26.73
CA GLU A 110 -26.49 9.48 25.37
C GLU A 110 -25.48 10.23 24.50
N VAL A 111 -24.75 9.47 23.67
CA VAL A 111 -23.94 10.00 22.58
C VAL A 111 -24.41 9.34 21.28
N ARG A 112 -24.60 10.12 20.21
CA ARG A 112 -25.00 9.60 18.89
C ARG A 112 -24.10 10.10 17.79
N PHE A 113 -23.91 9.25 16.78
CA PHE A 113 -23.30 9.57 15.49
C PHE A 113 -24.39 9.48 14.43
N GLY A 114 -24.92 10.64 14.01
CA GLY A 114 -26.16 10.72 13.24
C GLY A 114 -27.31 10.08 14.01
N THR A 115 -27.94 9.06 13.44
CA THR A 115 -29.05 8.33 14.08
C THR A 115 -28.59 7.19 15.00
N ARG A 116 -27.30 6.87 15.05
CA ARG A 116 -26.77 5.69 15.73
C ARG A 116 -26.28 6.02 17.13
N ALA A 117 -26.73 5.27 18.13
CA ALA A 117 -26.22 5.39 19.49
C ALA A 117 -24.80 4.79 19.59
N ALA A 118 -23.95 5.44 20.38
CA ALA A 118 -22.59 5.02 20.67
C ALA A 118 -22.47 4.54 22.12
N GLU A 119 -21.56 3.61 22.36
CA GLU A 119 -21.11 3.31 23.72
C GLU A 119 -20.09 4.36 24.16
N PHE A 120 -20.11 4.75 25.43
CA PHE A 120 -19.21 5.77 25.96
C PHE A 120 -18.90 5.57 27.45
N THR A 121 -17.80 6.16 27.87
CA THR A 121 -17.39 6.33 29.26
C THR A 121 -17.28 7.82 29.56
N VAL A 122 -17.82 8.24 30.71
CA VAL A 122 -17.67 9.60 31.21
C VAL A 122 -16.40 9.65 32.05
N ASP A 123 -15.34 10.26 31.52
CA ASP A 123 -14.04 10.33 32.19
C ASP A 123 -14.00 11.48 33.20
N SER A 124 -14.59 12.63 32.84
CA SER A 124 -14.73 13.81 33.70
C SER A 124 -15.81 14.74 33.16
N ASP A 125 -16.10 15.86 33.85
CA ASP A 125 -16.98 16.89 33.29
C ASP A 125 -16.47 17.52 31.98
N GLY A 126 -15.17 17.38 31.72
CA GLY A 126 -14.52 17.90 30.52
C GLY A 126 -14.22 16.87 29.44
N GLN A 127 -14.52 15.57 29.64
CA GLN A 127 -14.09 14.53 28.71
C GLN A 127 -15.00 13.29 28.69
N LEU A 128 -15.24 12.78 27.47
CA LEU A 128 -15.84 11.47 27.20
C LEU A 128 -14.89 10.65 26.31
N THR A 129 -14.79 9.35 26.60
CA THR A 129 -14.23 8.35 25.70
C THR A 129 -15.39 7.59 25.05
N VAL A 130 -15.46 7.60 23.72
CA VAL A 130 -16.62 7.10 22.96
C VAL A 130 -16.20 6.06 21.93
N THR A 131 -16.86 4.91 21.89
CA THR A 131 -16.67 3.90 20.84
C THR A 131 -17.61 4.21 19.69
N VAL A 132 -17.04 4.50 18.51
CA VAL A 132 -17.82 4.88 17.33
C VAL A 132 -18.64 3.69 16.83
N PRO A 133 -19.97 3.81 16.63
CA PRO A 133 -20.78 2.72 16.10
C PRO A 133 -20.53 2.52 14.61
N ALA A 134 -20.75 1.31 14.10
CA ALA A 134 -20.70 1.02 12.66
C ALA A 134 -21.75 1.83 11.89
N ALA A 135 -21.44 2.28 10.67
CA ALA A 135 -22.38 2.96 9.77
C ALA A 135 -22.58 2.19 8.45
N ALA A 136 -23.66 2.52 7.73
CA ALA A 136 -24.03 1.81 6.49
C ALA A 136 -23.37 2.40 5.24
N SER A 137 -22.99 3.68 5.27
CA SER A 137 -22.36 4.40 4.17
C SER A 137 -21.29 5.35 4.68
N ALA A 138 -20.22 5.55 3.89
CA ALA A 138 -19.23 6.58 4.15
C ALA A 138 -19.84 7.99 4.00
N GLY A 139 -19.24 8.97 4.68
CA GLY A 139 -19.66 10.37 4.64
C GLY A 139 -19.74 11.03 6.03
N PRO A 140 -20.02 12.35 6.06
CA PRO A 140 -20.11 13.12 7.30
C PRO A 140 -21.40 12.81 8.06
N VAL A 141 -21.28 12.70 9.38
CA VAL A 141 -22.41 12.65 10.32
C VAL A 141 -22.22 13.70 11.41
N THR A 142 -23.33 14.15 12.00
CA THR A 142 -23.29 15.00 13.19
C THR A 142 -23.19 14.15 14.45
N VAL A 143 -22.25 14.47 15.34
CA VAL A 143 -22.17 13.92 16.68
C VAL A 143 -23.05 14.75 17.61
N THR A 144 -23.89 14.08 18.41
CA THR A 144 -24.70 14.74 19.44
C THR A 144 -24.46 14.11 20.81
N VAL A 145 -24.51 14.94 21.84
CA VAL A 145 -24.35 14.54 23.24
C VAL A 145 -25.57 15.06 24.01
N ARG A 146 -26.28 14.15 24.67
CA ARG A 146 -27.38 14.49 25.59
C ARG A 146 -26.86 14.39 27.01
N THR A 147 -27.06 15.46 27.76
CA THR A 147 -26.83 15.52 29.20
C THR A 147 -28.11 15.95 29.89
N ARG A 148 -28.07 16.04 31.22
CA ARG A 148 -29.17 16.60 32.00
C ARG A 148 -29.36 18.11 31.78
N GLY A 149 -28.32 18.82 31.34
CA GLY A 149 -28.40 20.25 31.00
C GLY A 149 -28.95 20.54 29.61
N GLY A 150 -29.11 19.51 28.77
CA GLY A 150 -29.66 19.63 27.42
C GLY A 150 -28.90 18.80 26.39
N ILE A 151 -29.15 19.08 25.12
CA ILE A 151 -28.51 18.41 23.99
C ILE A 151 -27.58 19.39 23.29
N ALA A 152 -26.36 18.94 23.00
CA ALA A 152 -25.45 19.64 22.11
C ALA A 152 -25.18 18.82 20.84
N GLY A 153 -24.85 19.50 19.76
CA GLY A 153 -24.51 18.92 18.47
C GLY A 153 -23.63 19.85 17.64
N GLY A 154 -23.54 19.59 16.34
CA GLY A 154 -22.79 20.43 15.39
C GLY A 154 -21.31 20.07 15.23
N VAL A 155 -20.82 19.03 15.94
CA VAL A 155 -19.51 18.44 15.70
C VAL A 155 -19.64 17.38 14.60
N THR A 156 -18.81 17.44 13.56
CA THR A 156 -18.84 16.48 12.45
C THR A 156 -17.82 15.36 12.66
N TYR A 157 -18.24 14.13 12.42
CA TYR A 157 -17.39 12.96 12.26
C TYR A 157 -17.56 12.41 10.85
N ILE A 158 -16.48 11.99 10.19
CA ILE A 158 -16.54 11.45 8.83
C ILE A 158 -16.29 9.94 8.87
N TYR A 159 -17.27 9.16 8.46
CA TYR A 159 -17.05 7.74 8.16
C TYR A 159 -16.33 7.60 6.83
N LEU A 160 -15.18 6.95 6.84
CA LEU A 160 -14.37 6.66 5.67
C LEU A 160 -14.56 5.21 5.25
N GLY A 161 -14.72 4.98 3.94
CA GLY A 161 -14.60 3.64 3.36
C GLY A 161 -13.12 3.25 3.18
N PRO A 162 -12.82 1.97 2.94
CA PRO A 162 -11.48 1.58 2.53
C PRO A 162 -11.08 2.31 1.24
N PRO A 163 -9.78 2.61 1.04
CA PRO A 163 -9.32 3.24 -0.18
C PRO A 163 -9.52 2.29 -1.37
N SER A 164 -9.36 2.77 -2.61
CA SER A 164 -9.25 1.92 -3.79
C SER A 164 -7.96 2.21 -4.55
N ILE A 165 -7.38 1.20 -5.18
CA ILE A 165 -6.24 1.35 -6.10
C ILE A 165 -6.76 1.04 -7.50
N THR A 166 -6.59 1.99 -8.43
CA THR A 166 -7.00 1.85 -9.83
C THR A 166 -5.83 1.46 -10.70
N VAL A 167 -4.66 2.08 -10.50
CA VAL A 167 -3.45 1.80 -11.28
C VAL A 167 -2.20 2.10 -10.46
N VAL A 168 -1.16 1.29 -10.68
CA VAL A 168 0.21 1.57 -10.27
C VAL A 168 0.99 1.83 -11.55
N THR A 169 1.54 3.03 -11.71
CA THR A 169 2.36 3.37 -12.89
C THR A 169 3.83 3.11 -12.58
N LEU A 170 4.60 2.74 -13.62
CA LEU A 170 5.93 2.13 -13.46
C LEU A 170 5.83 0.88 -12.56
N ASP A 171 4.91 -0.02 -12.94
CA ASP A 171 4.53 -1.26 -12.25
C ASP A 171 5.64 -2.33 -12.23
N SER A 172 6.89 -1.96 -12.52
CA SER A 172 8.03 -2.85 -12.38
C SER A 172 9.33 -2.09 -12.11
N GLY A 173 10.29 -2.79 -11.49
CA GLY A 173 11.60 -2.24 -11.14
C GLY A 173 12.51 -3.29 -10.50
N ALA A 174 13.75 -2.92 -10.17
CA ALA A 174 14.73 -3.87 -9.66
C ALA A 174 14.34 -4.45 -8.29
N VAL A 175 14.76 -5.68 -7.99
CA VAL A 175 14.65 -6.32 -6.66
C VAL A 175 15.23 -5.49 -5.51
N ASP A 176 16.18 -4.60 -5.79
CA ASP A 176 16.76 -3.67 -4.82
C ASP A 176 15.80 -2.55 -4.38
N GLY A 177 14.71 -2.32 -5.14
CA GLY A 177 13.82 -1.19 -4.95
C GLY A 177 14.46 0.16 -5.29
N GLY A 178 13.91 1.22 -4.72
CA GLY A 178 14.41 2.60 -4.82
C GLY A 178 13.82 3.41 -5.98
N ASN A 179 13.11 2.79 -6.92
CA ASN A 179 12.36 3.51 -7.93
C ASN A 179 11.10 4.15 -7.35
N LEU A 180 10.71 5.30 -7.92
CA LEU A 180 9.47 5.98 -7.62
C LEU A 180 8.34 5.38 -8.48
N VAL A 181 7.21 5.07 -7.86
CA VAL A 181 5.97 4.69 -8.54
C VAL A 181 4.85 5.63 -8.13
N VAL A 182 3.87 5.81 -9.03
CA VAL A 182 2.66 6.58 -8.73
C VAL A 182 1.48 5.64 -8.63
N VAL A 183 0.85 5.61 -7.45
CA VAL A 183 -0.36 4.84 -7.16
C VAL A 183 -1.56 5.77 -7.30
N THR A 184 -2.44 5.47 -8.25
CA THR A 184 -3.68 6.24 -8.49
C THR A 184 -4.88 5.46 -8.00
N GLY A 185 -5.86 6.14 -7.41
CA GLY A 185 -7.02 5.52 -6.80
C GLY A 185 -7.99 6.51 -6.16
N THR A 186 -8.61 6.14 -5.04
CA THR A 186 -9.51 7.01 -4.25
C THR A 186 -9.32 6.81 -2.75
N GLY A 187 -9.62 7.86 -1.97
CA GLY A 187 -9.64 7.81 -0.50
C GLY A 187 -8.26 7.85 0.16
N PHE A 188 -7.24 8.43 -0.50
CA PHE A 188 -5.87 8.43 -0.01
C PHE A 188 -5.53 9.52 1.03
N SER A 189 -6.41 10.51 1.27
CA SER A 189 -6.12 11.66 2.17
C SER A 189 -5.69 11.27 3.59
N TYR A 190 -6.10 10.09 4.08
CA TYR A 190 -5.80 9.59 5.42
C TYR A 190 -4.90 8.35 5.40
N THR A 191 -4.02 8.24 4.41
CA THR A 191 -3.08 7.10 4.27
C THR A 191 -2.08 7.07 5.42
N THR A 192 -2.01 5.93 6.10
CA THR A 192 -1.08 5.65 7.19
C THR A 192 -0.01 4.64 6.82
N SER A 193 -0.17 3.89 5.73
CA SER A 193 0.85 2.96 5.22
C SER A 193 0.66 2.67 3.74
N VAL A 194 1.78 2.46 3.05
CA VAL A 194 1.87 1.92 1.69
C VAL A 194 2.90 0.80 1.72
N ALA A 195 2.60 -0.35 1.12
CA ALA A 195 3.51 -1.50 1.11
C ALA A 195 3.53 -2.22 -0.24
N PHE A 196 4.64 -2.89 -0.53
CA PHE A 196 4.90 -3.69 -1.72
C PHE A 196 5.34 -5.09 -1.31
N GLY A 197 4.60 -6.12 -1.69
CA GLY A 197 4.84 -7.51 -1.27
C GLY A 197 4.81 -7.69 0.25
N GLY A 198 4.05 -6.84 0.96
CA GLY A 198 3.99 -6.82 2.43
C GLY A 198 5.09 -6.00 3.11
N THR A 199 6.12 -5.55 2.38
CA THR A 199 7.18 -4.69 2.92
C THR A 199 6.76 -3.22 2.83
N PRO A 200 6.81 -2.42 3.91
CA PRO A 200 6.51 -0.99 3.86
C PRO A 200 7.39 -0.25 2.83
N ALA A 201 6.79 0.69 2.11
CA ALA A 201 7.51 1.57 1.19
C ALA A 201 8.63 2.33 1.92
N ILE A 202 9.76 2.60 1.24
CA ILE A 202 10.89 3.36 1.81
C ILE A 202 10.42 4.74 2.25
N SER A 203 9.57 5.36 1.42
CA SER A 203 8.85 6.58 1.74
C SER A 203 7.63 6.68 0.83
N TYR A 204 6.67 7.51 1.21
CA TYR A 204 5.57 7.88 0.34
C TYR A 204 5.12 9.31 0.63
N ARG A 205 4.49 9.94 -0.36
CA ARG A 205 3.84 11.24 -0.26
C ARG A 205 2.43 11.12 -0.82
N ILE A 206 1.46 11.59 -0.05
CA ILE A 206 0.08 11.73 -0.50
C ILE A 206 0.02 13.02 -1.33
N ALA A 207 -0.04 12.89 -2.66
CA ALA A 207 -0.10 14.04 -3.57
C ALA A 207 -1.51 14.62 -3.62
N SER A 208 -2.54 13.77 -3.56
CA SER A 208 -3.95 14.15 -3.48
C SER A 208 -4.78 12.99 -2.90
N ASP A 209 -6.11 13.15 -2.79
CA ASP A 209 -6.99 12.04 -2.39
C ASP A 209 -7.02 10.88 -3.40
N THR A 210 -6.48 11.10 -4.59
CA THR A 210 -6.48 10.11 -5.69
C THR A 210 -5.07 9.71 -6.13
N GLU A 211 -4.02 10.23 -5.52
CA GLU A 211 -2.64 9.97 -5.95
C GLU A 211 -1.66 9.89 -4.76
N ILE A 212 -0.84 8.83 -4.77
CA ILE A 212 0.28 8.63 -3.86
C ILE A 212 1.56 8.41 -4.69
N ASP A 213 2.59 9.18 -4.38
CA ASP A 213 3.96 8.94 -4.82
C ASP A 213 4.62 8.01 -3.80
N ALA A 214 5.12 6.83 -4.21
CA ALA A 214 5.76 5.88 -3.29
C ALA A 214 7.12 5.41 -3.81
N VAL A 215 8.12 5.34 -2.93
CA VAL A 215 9.42 4.77 -3.24
C VAL A 215 9.43 3.30 -2.83
N VAL A 216 9.58 2.44 -3.83
CA VAL A 216 9.47 0.98 -3.69
C VAL A 216 10.60 0.45 -2.80
N PRO A 217 10.33 -0.42 -1.81
CA PRO A 217 11.37 -1.06 -1.01
C PRO A 217 12.07 -2.18 -1.77
N ALA A 218 13.15 -2.74 -1.22
CA ALA A 218 13.69 -3.99 -1.74
C ALA A 218 12.64 -5.11 -1.58
N GLY A 219 12.60 -6.05 -2.53
CA GLY A 219 11.60 -7.11 -2.57
C GLY A 219 12.09 -8.38 -3.26
N ALA A 220 11.28 -9.44 -3.11
CA ALA A 220 11.54 -10.72 -3.77
C ALA A 220 11.26 -10.62 -5.27
N LEU A 221 12.02 -11.36 -6.09
CA LEU A 221 11.82 -11.42 -7.53
C LEU A 221 10.40 -11.88 -7.90
N GLY A 222 9.80 -11.23 -8.90
CA GLY A 222 8.47 -11.58 -9.42
C GLY A 222 7.37 -10.63 -8.98
N SER A 223 6.13 -11.09 -9.09
CA SER A 223 4.94 -10.29 -8.81
C SER A 223 4.78 -9.99 -7.31
N ALA A 224 4.39 -8.76 -6.99
CA ALA A 224 4.19 -8.27 -5.64
C ALA A 224 2.88 -7.47 -5.55
N ASP A 225 2.14 -7.74 -4.47
CA ASP A 225 0.93 -6.99 -4.14
C ASP A 225 1.27 -5.57 -3.70
N VAL A 226 0.46 -4.59 -4.10
CA VAL A 226 0.56 -3.21 -3.59
C VAL A 226 -0.60 -2.98 -2.65
N SER A 227 -0.33 -2.56 -1.41
CA SER A 227 -1.37 -2.26 -0.43
C SER A 227 -1.29 -0.83 0.08
N VAL A 228 -2.45 -0.24 0.32
CA VAL A 228 -2.61 1.09 0.91
C VAL A 228 -3.56 0.98 2.09
N THR A 229 -3.10 1.43 3.25
CA THR A 229 -3.89 1.50 4.48
C THR A 229 -4.19 2.95 4.81
N THR A 230 -5.46 3.24 5.09
CA THR A 230 -5.93 4.55 5.56
C THR A 230 -6.72 4.38 6.85
N LEU A 231 -7.14 5.49 7.46
CA LEU A 231 -8.11 5.45 8.56
C LEU A 231 -9.46 4.78 8.18
N GLY A 232 -9.78 4.69 6.89
CA GLY A 232 -10.99 4.01 6.39
C GLY A 232 -10.86 2.50 6.21
N GLY A 233 -9.64 1.97 6.26
CA GLY A 233 -9.34 0.55 6.04
C GLY A 233 -8.16 0.33 5.08
N THR A 234 -7.96 -0.92 4.68
CA THR A 234 -6.87 -1.34 3.78
C THR A 234 -7.45 -1.86 2.46
N THR A 235 -6.79 -1.52 1.36
CA THR A 235 -6.97 -2.16 0.05
C THR A 235 -5.67 -2.81 -0.40
N ILE A 236 -5.81 -3.91 -1.14
CA ILE A 236 -4.70 -4.66 -1.74
C ILE A 236 -5.00 -4.76 -3.25
N ALA A 237 -4.05 -4.33 -4.08
CA ALA A 237 -4.02 -4.58 -5.51
C ALA A 237 -3.04 -5.73 -5.76
N SER A 238 -3.58 -6.93 -5.97
CA SER A 238 -2.77 -8.15 -6.10
C SER A 238 -1.94 -8.15 -7.38
N GLY A 239 -0.66 -8.46 -7.24
CA GLY A 239 0.31 -8.50 -8.34
C GLY A 239 0.48 -7.20 -9.12
N ALA A 240 0.11 -6.06 -8.53
CA ALA A 240 0.14 -4.76 -9.18
C ALA A 240 1.54 -4.17 -9.37
N TYR A 241 2.58 -4.83 -8.86
CA TYR A 241 3.97 -4.49 -9.10
C TYR A 241 4.79 -5.74 -9.42
N THR A 242 5.84 -5.62 -10.23
CA THR A 242 6.76 -6.72 -10.54
C THR A 242 8.20 -6.33 -10.23
N TYR A 243 8.80 -7.00 -9.25
CA TYR A 243 10.24 -6.94 -9.05
C TYR A 243 10.94 -7.73 -10.14
N LEU A 244 11.95 -7.13 -10.73
CA LEU A 244 12.76 -7.66 -11.83
C LEU A 244 14.17 -7.96 -11.32
N GLY A 245 14.69 -9.12 -11.69
CA GLY A 245 15.99 -9.59 -11.23
C GLY A 245 17.11 -8.88 -11.97
N ARG A 246 18.33 -8.92 -11.43
CA ARG A 246 19.51 -8.31 -12.06
C ARG A 246 20.50 -9.34 -12.60
N PHE A 247 20.06 -10.59 -12.79
CA PHE A 247 20.91 -11.70 -13.24
C PHE A 247 21.68 -11.36 -14.52
N ALA A 248 22.99 -11.16 -14.40
CA ALA A 248 23.91 -11.08 -15.52
C ALA A 248 24.31 -12.48 -15.99
N VAL A 249 24.40 -13.42 -15.05
CA VAL A 249 24.74 -14.82 -15.30
C VAL A 249 23.79 -15.74 -14.54
N LEU A 250 23.17 -16.69 -15.25
CA LEU A 250 22.28 -17.69 -14.66
C LEU A 250 22.52 -19.06 -15.30
N GLY A 251 22.77 -20.09 -14.49
CA GLY A 251 22.92 -21.47 -14.95
C GLY A 251 21.81 -22.41 -14.45
N GLY A 252 21.42 -23.37 -15.27
CA GLY A 252 20.55 -24.48 -14.89
C GLY A 252 21.20 -25.43 -13.88
N GLN A 253 22.44 -25.84 -14.17
CA GLN A 253 23.14 -26.90 -13.44
C GLN A 253 24.31 -26.37 -12.61
N SER A 254 25.11 -25.46 -13.19
CA SER A 254 26.22 -24.82 -12.47
C SER A 254 26.67 -23.53 -13.13
N VAL A 255 27.39 -22.71 -12.37
CA VAL A 255 28.25 -21.65 -12.91
C VAL A 255 29.68 -21.89 -12.46
N THR A 256 30.63 -21.92 -13.40
CA THR A 256 32.05 -22.15 -13.11
C THR A 256 32.88 -21.03 -13.70
N ASN A 257 33.81 -20.50 -12.92
CA ASN A 257 34.73 -19.45 -13.37
C ASN A 257 36.20 -19.86 -13.22
N THR A 258 37.00 -19.51 -14.24
CA THR A 258 38.46 -19.54 -14.23
C THR A 258 39.00 -18.11 -14.34
N GLY A 259 40.05 -17.78 -13.61
CA GLY A 259 40.69 -16.46 -13.71
C GLY A 259 39.83 -15.28 -13.23
N PRO A 260 40.35 -14.04 -13.35
CA PRO A 260 39.73 -12.85 -12.78
C PRO A 260 38.59 -12.31 -13.64
N SER A 261 37.43 -12.98 -13.62
CA SER A 261 36.21 -12.46 -14.24
C SER A 261 35.54 -11.38 -13.38
N SER A 262 34.84 -10.43 -14.02
CA SER A 262 34.00 -9.44 -13.36
C SER A 262 32.56 -9.52 -13.89
N VAL A 263 31.61 -9.78 -12.99
CA VAL A 263 30.18 -9.82 -13.29
C VAL A 263 29.51 -8.61 -12.66
N THR A 264 28.88 -7.75 -13.46
CA THR A 264 28.04 -6.63 -12.97
C THR A 264 26.58 -6.97 -13.16
N GLY A 265 25.90 -7.23 -12.04
CA GLY A 265 24.58 -7.87 -11.96
C GLY A 265 24.65 -9.16 -11.14
N ASP A 266 23.49 -9.75 -10.86
CA ASP A 266 23.40 -10.96 -10.04
C ASP A 266 23.97 -12.18 -10.78
N LEU A 267 24.45 -13.13 -9.99
CA LEU A 267 24.93 -14.42 -10.44
C LEU A 267 24.07 -15.50 -9.79
N GLY A 268 23.59 -16.49 -10.53
CA GLY A 268 22.85 -17.57 -9.89
C GLY A 268 22.84 -18.91 -10.58
N VAL A 269 22.33 -19.89 -9.85
CA VAL A 269 22.09 -21.24 -10.32
C VAL A 269 20.78 -21.79 -9.73
N SER A 270 19.97 -22.45 -10.56
CA SER A 270 18.79 -23.22 -10.15
C SER A 270 18.35 -24.12 -11.32
N PRO A 271 17.89 -25.37 -11.11
CA PRO A 271 17.83 -26.08 -9.82
C PRO A 271 19.19 -26.62 -9.35
N GLY A 272 20.24 -26.48 -10.16
CA GLY A 272 21.60 -26.82 -9.76
C GLY A 272 22.07 -26.01 -8.55
N VAL A 273 23.14 -26.48 -7.91
CA VAL A 273 23.59 -25.99 -6.59
C VAL A 273 25.03 -25.48 -6.59
N SER A 274 25.71 -25.51 -7.73
CA SER A 274 27.16 -25.28 -7.80
C SER A 274 27.51 -23.97 -8.48
N ILE A 275 28.12 -23.06 -7.70
CA ILE A 275 28.81 -21.87 -8.21
C ILE A 275 30.25 -21.93 -7.72
N THR A 276 31.22 -21.94 -8.62
CA THR A 276 32.66 -22.08 -8.29
C THR A 276 33.51 -21.05 -9.02
N GLY A 277 34.67 -20.69 -8.44
CA GLY A 277 35.61 -19.75 -9.03
C GLY A 277 35.36 -18.26 -8.72
N PHE A 278 34.54 -17.97 -7.71
CA PHE A 278 34.29 -16.62 -7.19
C PHE A 278 34.62 -16.59 -5.68
N PRO A 279 35.90 -16.36 -5.29
CA PRO A 279 37.06 -15.86 -6.05
C PRO A 279 37.81 -16.90 -6.92
N PRO A 280 38.68 -16.47 -7.89
CA PRO A 280 39.14 -15.10 -8.14
C PRO A 280 38.18 -14.22 -8.96
N GLY A 281 37.12 -14.79 -9.53
CA GLY A 281 36.06 -14.00 -10.12
C GLY A 281 35.38 -13.11 -9.08
N GLN A 282 34.86 -11.97 -9.51
CA GLN A 282 34.14 -11.01 -8.68
C GLN A 282 32.73 -10.78 -9.21
N VAL A 283 31.78 -10.67 -8.29
CA VAL A 283 30.38 -10.34 -8.59
C VAL A 283 30.07 -9.00 -7.92
N ASN A 284 29.69 -8.02 -8.73
CA ASN A 284 29.12 -6.74 -8.32
C ASN A 284 27.59 -6.85 -8.44
N GLY A 285 27.01 -7.57 -7.48
CA GLY A 285 25.63 -8.03 -7.42
C GLY A 285 25.51 -9.11 -6.34
N THR A 286 24.38 -9.81 -6.26
CA THR A 286 24.17 -10.89 -5.29
C THR A 286 24.38 -12.25 -5.95
N ILE A 287 24.95 -13.20 -5.20
CA ILE A 287 25.07 -14.60 -5.61
C ILE A 287 23.87 -15.39 -5.05
N HIS A 288 23.08 -16.00 -5.94
CA HIS A 288 21.88 -16.76 -5.62
C HIS A 288 22.03 -18.25 -5.97
N THR A 289 22.09 -19.11 -4.97
CA THR A 289 22.25 -20.57 -5.16
C THR A 289 20.98 -21.29 -4.73
N THR A 290 20.15 -21.70 -5.70
CA THR A 290 18.92 -22.48 -5.48
C THR A 290 17.90 -21.81 -4.54
N ASP A 291 17.94 -20.48 -4.43
CA ASP A 291 16.96 -19.72 -3.64
C ASP A 291 15.72 -19.33 -4.47
N ALA A 292 14.77 -18.65 -3.84
CA ALA A 292 13.54 -18.20 -4.49
C ALA A 292 13.80 -17.26 -5.67
N ASN A 293 14.82 -16.41 -5.59
CA ASN A 293 15.18 -15.48 -6.66
C ASN A 293 15.79 -16.23 -7.86
N ALA A 294 16.71 -17.18 -7.63
CA ALA A 294 17.26 -18.00 -8.71
C ALA A 294 16.19 -18.91 -9.36
N LEU A 295 15.27 -19.46 -8.57
CA LEU A 295 14.14 -20.25 -9.06
C LEU A 295 13.21 -19.41 -9.95
N GLN A 296 12.80 -18.24 -9.48
CA GLN A 296 11.95 -17.35 -10.27
C GLN A 296 12.67 -16.83 -11.52
N ALA A 297 13.96 -16.53 -11.43
CA ALA A 297 14.75 -16.10 -12.59
C ALA A 297 14.84 -17.19 -13.67
N GLN A 298 14.88 -18.47 -13.29
CA GLN A 298 14.79 -19.57 -14.25
C GLN A 298 13.40 -19.67 -14.89
N ALA A 299 12.33 -19.48 -14.12
CA ALA A 299 10.98 -19.43 -14.68
C ALA A 299 10.82 -18.28 -15.69
N ASP A 300 11.34 -17.09 -15.35
CA ASP A 300 11.34 -15.91 -16.23
C ASP A 300 12.20 -16.13 -17.47
N LEU A 301 13.35 -16.82 -17.34
CA LEU A 301 14.19 -17.24 -18.46
C LEU A 301 13.42 -18.15 -19.42
N ILE A 302 12.74 -19.18 -18.89
CA ILE A 302 11.92 -20.11 -19.66
C ILE A 302 10.82 -19.35 -20.42
N ALA A 303 10.06 -18.51 -19.73
CA ALA A 303 9.00 -17.71 -20.35
C ALA A 303 9.55 -16.75 -21.44
N THR A 304 10.71 -16.13 -21.19
CA THR A 304 11.37 -15.24 -22.17
C THR A 304 11.85 -16.03 -23.38
N TYR A 305 12.45 -17.21 -23.17
CA TYR A 305 12.90 -18.10 -24.24
C TYR A 305 11.72 -18.50 -25.13
N ASP A 306 10.62 -18.96 -24.52
CA ASP A 306 9.45 -19.44 -25.26
C ASP A 306 8.74 -18.29 -25.99
N LYS A 307 8.66 -17.09 -25.38
CA LYS A 307 8.14 -15.87 -26.04
C LYS A 307 8.98 -15.46 -27.25
N ALA A 308 10.30 -15.52 -27.13
CA ALA A 308 11.22 -15.21 -28.21
C ALA A 308 11.15 -16.27 -29.34
N ALA A 309 11.01 -17.55 -28.99
CA ALA A 309 10.82 -18.64 -29.93
C ALA A 309 9.50 -18.53 -30.72
N ALA A 310 8.45 -18.02 -30.09
CA ALA A 310 7.14 -17.82 -30.72
C ALA A 310 7.07 -16.60 -31.66
N GLN A 311 8.10 -15.73 -31.70
CA GLN A 311 8.12 -14.61 -32.63
C GLN A 311 8.21 -15.10 -34.07
N ILE A 312 7.44 -14.49 -34.97
CA ILE A 312 7.45 -14.84 -36.39
C ILE A 312 8.74 -14.28 -37.02
N PRO A 313 9.58 -15.12 -37.65
CA PRO A 313 10.77 -14.65 -38.34
C PRO A 313 10.45 -13.69 -39.49
N THR A 314 11.19 -12.59 -39.57
CA THR A 314 11.15 -11.63 -40.68
C THR A 314 12.17 -11.97 -41.76
N ALA A 315 13.23 -12.72 -41.41
CA ALA A 315 14.26 -13.15 -42.34
C ALA A 315 14.94 -14.45 -41.90
N SER A 316 15.55 -15.15 -42.87
CA SER A 316 16.42 -16.31 -42.60
C SER A 316 17.89 -15.93 -42.72
N ILE A 317 18.72 -16.53 -41.88
CA ILE A 317 20.18 -16.40 -41.85
C ILE A 317 20.80 -17.80 -41.75
N SER A 318 22.04 -17.96 -42.22
CA SER A 318 22.77 -19.23 -42.17
C SER A 318 24.28 -19.01 -42.25
N GLY A 319 25.06 -20.00 -41.80
CA GLY A 319 26.52 -19.96 -41.89
C GLY A 319 27.17 -18.97 -40.91
N ASP A 320 28.08 -18.16 -41.42
CA ASP A 320 28.86 -17.19 -40.64
C ASP A 320 28.24 -15.78 -40.76
N LEU A 321 28.05 -15.09 -39.63
CA LEU A 321 27.49 -13.73 -39.59
C LEU A 321 28.52 -12.62 -39.79
N GLY A 322 29.80 -12.97 -39.90
CA GLY A 322 30.90 -12.05 -40.09
C GLY A 322 30.74 -11.19 -41.34
N GLY A 323 30.91 -9.88 -41.18
CA GLY A 323 30.79 -8.89 -42.24
C GLY A 323 29.35 -8.45 -42.57
N LEU A 324 28.34 -9.10 -41.98
CA LEU A 324 26.95 -8.69 -42.19
C LEU A 324 26.63 -7.39 -41.43
N THR A 325 25.70 -6.62 -42.01
CA THR A 325 25.00 -5.54 -41.33
C THR A 325 23.52 -5.87 -41.34
N LEU A 326 22.92 -6.01 -40.16
CA LEU A 326 21.54 -6.41 -39.98
C LEU A 326 20.74 -5.27 -39.34
N THR A 327 19.63 -4.93 -39.97
CA THR A 327 18.63 -3.98 -39.46
C THR A 327 17.75 -4.66 -38.39
N PRO A 328 16.84 -3.95 -37.71
CA PRO A 328 15.99 -4.55 -36.68
C PRO A 328 15.09 -5.64 -37.28
N GLY A 329 14.86 -6.73 -36.53
CA GLY A 329 14.07 -7.85 -37.01
C GLY A 329 14.25 -9.17 -36.25
N VAL A 330 13.46 -10.17 -36.66
CA VAL A 330 13.51 -11.54 -36.14
C VAL A 330 14.18 -12.43 -37.18
N TYR A 331 15.37 -12.92 -36.86
CA TYR A 331 16.24 -13.69 -37.75
C TYR A 331 16.25 -15.16 -37.35
N ASN A 332 15.90 -16.04 -38.28
CA ASN A 332 15.88 -17.49 -38.07
C ASN A 332 17.07 -18.17 -38.74
N ALA A 333 17.77 -19.05 -38.01
CA ALA A 333 18.69 -20.04 -38.56
C ALA A 333 18.24 -21.44 -38.13
N ALA A 334 18.01 -22.34 -39.08
CA ALA A 334 17.64 -23.72 -38.76
C ALA A 334 18.83 -24.55 -38.21
N SER A 335 20.06 -24.16 -38.52
CA SER A 335 21.29 -24.84 -38.14
C SER A 335 22.16 -23.97 -37.23
N SER A 336 23.36 -24.46 -36.92
CA SER A 336 24.36 -23.68 -36.20
C SER A 336 24.78 -22.43 -36.97
N ILE A 337 25.11 -21.37 -36.22
CA ILE A 337 25.66 -20.12 -36.72
C ILE A 337 27.07 -19.91 -36.17
N GLY A 338 27.96 -19.47 -37.06
CA GLY A 338 29.27 -18.94 -36.71
C GLY A 338 29.29 -17.41 -36.70
N LEU A 339 30.27 -16.83 -36.02
CA LEU A 339 30.63 -15.43 -36.18
C LEU A 339 32.14 -15.32 -36.26
N THR A 340 32.65 -14.92 -37.43
CA THR A 340 34.07 -14.64 -37.65
C THR A 340 34.25 -13.18 -38.04
N GLY A 341 34.88 -12.40 -37.16
CA GLY A 341 35.04 -10.95 -37.37
C GLY A 341 33.87 -10.15 -36.82
N THR A 342 33.37 -9.15 -37.55
CA THR A 342 32.36 -8.20 -37.02
C THR A 342 30.99 -8.41 -37.66
N LEU A 343 29.97 -8.62 -36.84
CA LEU A 343 28.56 -8.45 -37.19
C LEU A 343 28.13 -7.05 -36.74
N THR A 344 27.50 -6.28 -37.63
CA THR A 344 26.96 -4.95 -37.29
C THR A 344 25.44 -5.02 -37.15
N LEU A 345 24.91 -4.50 -36.05
CA LEU A 345 23.47 -4.32 -35.82
C LEU A 345 23.16 -2.82 -35.89
N ASP A 346 22.39 -2.44 -36.91
CA ASP A 346 22.13 -1.04 -37.25
C ASP A 346 20.67 -0.68 -36.94
N ALA A 347 20.45 0.13 -35.90
CA ALA A 347 19.13 0.62 -35.51
C ALA A 347 18.50 1.60 -36.49
N GLN A 348 19.26 2.13 -37.45
CA GLN A 348 18.79 3.13 -38.41
C GLN A 348 18.17 4.38 -37.74
N GLY A 349 18.64 4.72 -36.53
CA GLY A 349 18.16 5.86 -35.74
C GLY A 349 17.04 5.53 -34.74
N ASP A 350 16.47 4.33 -34.78
CA ASP A 350 15.43 3.90 -33.83
C ASP A 350 16.03 3.34 -32.53
N ARG A 351 15.87 4.07 -31.43
CA ARG A 351 16.37 3.65 -30.11
C ARG A 351 15.60 2.48 -29.49
N ASN A 352 14.41 2.17 -30.02
CA ASN A 352 13.58 1.06 -29.59
C ASN A 352 13.70 -0.15 -30.53
N ALA A 353 14.63 -0.09 -31.50
CA ALA A 353 14.91 -1.20 -32.42
C ALA A 353 15.26 -2.49 -31.68
N ASP A 354 14.65 -3.60 -32.11
CA ASP A 354 14.83 -4.94 -31.55
C ASP A 354 15.44 -5.93 -32.55
N TRP A 355 16.29 -6.83 -32.04
CA TRP A 355 16.84 -7.97 -32.77
C TRP A 355 16.58 -9.26 -32.00
N ILE A 356 16.01 -10.24 -32.68
CA ILE A 356 15.83 -11.59 -32.11
C ILE A 356 16.46 -12.59 -33.07
N PHE A 357 17.53 -13.25 -32.64
CA PHE A 357 18.19 -14.31 -33.38
C PHE A 357 17.71 -15.67 -32.85
N GLN A 358 16.88 -16.37 -33.63
CA GLN A 358 16.41 -17.72 -33.36
C GLN A 358 17.32 -18.74 -34.03
N ILE A 359 18.25 -19.31 -33.28
CA ILE A 359 19.26 -20.25 -33.77
C ILE A 359 18.86 -21.66 -33.36
N GLY A 360 18.59 -22.54 -34.32
CA GLY A 360 18.07 -23.89 -34.08
C GLY A 360 19.06 -24.85 -33.42
N SER A 361 20.37 -24.52 -33.42
CA SER A 361 21.42 -25.35 -32.81
C SER A 361 22.42 -24.47 -32.04
N THR A 362 23.71 -24.51 -32.37
CA THR A 362 24.77 -23.81 -31.65
C THR A 362 25.09 -22.43 -32.22
N LEU A 363 25.57 -21.55 -31.35
CA LEU A 363 26.27 -20.32 -31.72
C LEU A 363 27.74 -20.45 -31.35
N THR A 364 28.65 -20.19 -32.28
CA THR A 364 30.09 -20.14 -32.01
C THR A 364 30.71 -18.86 -32.55
N THR A 365 31.55 -18.18 -31.76
CA THR A 365 32.33 -17.04 -32.27
C THR A 365 33.81 -17.41 -32.37
N ALA A 366 34.47 -16.95 -33.43
CA ALA A 366 35.92 -17.05 -33.56
C ALA A 366 36.61 -16.07 -32.59
N THR A 367 37.93 -16.22 -32.42
CA THR A 367 38.73 -15.31 -31.59
C THR A 367 38.61 -13.87 -32.09
N ALA A 368 38.50 -12.92 -31.15
CA ALA A 368 38.39 -11.48 -31.39
C ALA A 368 37.19 -11.05 -32.28
N SER A 369 36.13 -11.85 -32.31
CA SER A 369 34.90 -11.49 -33.00
C SER A 369 34.16 -10.35 -32.28
N ARG A 370 33.20 -9.71 -32.97
CA ARG A 370 32.47 -8.56 -32.44
C ARG A 370 31.03 -8.53 -32.90
N VAL A 371 30.12 -8.24 -31.98
CA VAL A 371 28.77 -7.74 -32.29
C VAL A 371 28.79 -6.23 -32.05
N LEU A 372 28.83 -5.46 -33.14
CA LEU A 372 28.90 -4.00 -33.11
C LEU A 372 27.50 -3.41 -33.18
N LEU A 373 27.16 -2.54 -32.23
CA LEU A 373 25.88 -1.81 -32.20
C LEU A 373 26.09 -0.40 -32.76
N THR A 374 25.28 0.01 -33.75
CA THR A 374 25.40 1.34 -34.39
C THR A 374 24.06 2.08 -34.44
N ASN A 375 24.13 3.39 -34.68
CA ASN A 375 22.98 4.27 -34.97
C ASN A 375 21.81 4.18 -33.99
N GLY A 376 22.10 4.01 -32.69
CA GLY A 376 21.08 3.96 -31.64
C GLY A 376 20.74 2.55 -31.14
N ALA A 377 21.33 1.50 -31.72
CA ALA A 377 21.16 0.13 -31.26
C ALA A 377 21.69 -0.01 -29.83
N THR A 378 20.95 -0.74 -28.99
CA THR A 378 21.33 -0.98 -27.60
C THR A 378 21.31 -2.48 -27.31
N ALA A 379 22.27 -2.94 -26.49
CA ALA A 379 22.37 -4.36 -26.14
C ALA A 379 21.12 -4.89 -25.41
N ARG A 380 20.28 -4.00 -24.87
CA ARG A 380 19.03 -4.36 -24.18
C ARG A 380 17.99 -5.01 -25.07
N ASN A 381 18.03 -4.63 -26.34
CA ASN A 381 17.08 -5.00 -27.36
C ASN A 381 17.59 -6.13 -28.28
N VAL A 382 18.73 -6.75 -27.95
CA VAL A 382 19.32 -7.84 -28.74
C VAL A 382 19.17 -9.15 -27.97
N ILE A 383 18.41 -10.10 -28.52
CA ILE A 383 18.16 -11.42 -27.95
C ILE A 383 18.75 -12.49 -28.86
N TRP A 384 19.55 -13.38 -28.29
CA TRP A 384 20.12 -14.55 -28.93
C TRP A 384 19.49 -15.81 -28.34
N LEU A 385 18.51 -16.38 -29.03
CA LEU A 385 17.85 -17.61 -28.68
C LEU A 385 18.62 -18.80 -29.29
N ILE A 386 19.26 -19.60 -28.45
CA ILE A 386 20.16 -20.67 -28.88
C ILE A 386 19.55 -22.04 -28.53
N GLY A 387 19.22 -22.81 -29.56
CA GLY A 387 18.53 -24.11 -29.47
C GLY A 387 19.34 -25.21 -28.78
N SER A 388 20.65 -25.05 -28.67
CA SER A 388 21.51 -25.91 -27.85
C SER A 388 22.46 -25.09 -26.98
N SER A 389 23.73 -24.94 -27.38
CA SER A 389 24.76 -24.25 -26.60
C SER A 389 25.44 -23.12 -27.35
N ALA A 390 25.85 -22.09 -26.61
CA ALA A 390 26.64 -20.98 -27.13
C ALA A 390 28.10 -21.09 -26.67
N THR A 391 29.04 -20.86 -27.57
CA THR A 391 30.47 -20.69 -27.25
C THR A 391 30.95 -19.35 -27.77
N VAL A 392 31.26 -18.44 -26.86
CA VAL A 392 31.82 -17.13 -27.18
C VAL A 392 33.34 -17.25 -27.08
N GLY A 393 34.00 -17.20 -28.24
CA GLY A 393 35.43 -17.39 -28.44
C GLY A 393 36.29 -16.28 -27.83
N THR A 394 37.59 -16.56 -27.74
CA THR A 394 38.56 -15.78 -26.97
C THR A 394 38.53 -14.32 -27.38
N ALA A 395 38.54 -13.41 -26.41
CA ALA A 395 38.54 -11.96 -26.64
C ALA A 395 37.38 -11.44 -27.54
N THR A 396 36.27 -12.19 -27.67
CA THR A 396 35.09 -11.71 -28.40
C THR A 396 34.40 -10.59 -27.63
N ALA A 397 34.04 -9.51 -28.32
CA ALA A 397 33.18 -8.46 -27.81
C ALA A 397 31.72 -8.72 -28.22
N PHE A 398 30.97 -9.38 -27.35
CA PHE A 398 29.58 -9.79 -27.61
C PHE A 398 28.58 -8.79 -27.04
N ALA A 399 27.43 -8.62 -27.71
CA ALA A 399 26.37 -7.73 -27.28
C ALA A 399 25.01 -8.45 -27.34
N GLY A 400 24.21 -8.26 -26.30
CA GLY A 400 22.87 -8.85 -26.20
C GLY A 400 22.73 -9.92 -25.14
N ARG A 401 21.50 -10.40 -25.00
CA ARG A 401 21.10 -11.44 -24.05
C ARG A 401 21.21 -12.81 -24.71
N ILE A 402 22.10 -13.66 -24.20
CA ILE A 402 22.23 -15.05 -24.64
C ILE A 402 21.27 -15.91 -23.81
N LEU A 403 20.28 -16.49 -24.48
CA LEU A 403 19.30 -17.44 -23.93
C LEU A 403 19.60 -18.82 -24.53
N ALA A 404 20.37 -19.64 -23.83
CA ALA A 404 20.72 -20.98 -24.32
C ALA A 404 19.84 -22.05 -23.70
N GLN A 405 19.40 -23.00 -24.52
CA GLN A 405 18.67 -24.17 -24.05
C GLN A 405 19.55 -25.02 -23.12
N THR A 406 20.80 -25.28 -23.51
CA THR A 406 21.72 -26.13 -22.74
C THR A 406 22.77 -25.29 -22.01
N SER A 407 23.93 -25.01 -22.61
CA SER A 407 25.07 -24.39 -21.91
C SER A 407 25.59 -23.14 -22.61
N ILE A 408 26.30 -22.31 -21.85
CA ILE A 408 27.03 -21.14 -22.37
C ILE A 408 28.48 -21.24 -21.91
N THR A 409 29.41 -21.13 -22.85
CA THR A 409 30.84 -21.06 -22.55
C THR A 409 31.38 -19.73 -23.04
N LEU A 410 31.83 -18.89 -22.13
CA LEU A 410 32.62 -17.71 -22.42
C LEU A 410 34.10 -18.07 -22.22
N THR A 411 34.85 -18.12 -23.32
CA THR A 411 36.27 -18.44 -23.28
C THR A 411 37.11 -17.22 -22.89
N THR A 412 38.42 -17.41 -22.68
CA THR A 412 39.32 -16.44 -22.06
C THR A 412 39.16 -15.02 -22.62
N GLY A 413 38.88 -14.05 -21.75
CA GLY A 413 38.89 -12.63 -22.13
C GLY A 413 37.69 -12.16 -22.97
N ALA A 414 36.71 -13.03 -23.26
CA ALA A 414 35.47 -12.57 -23.89
C ALA A 414 34.71 -11.59 -22.98
N THR A 415 34.07 -10.59 -23.58
CA THR A 415 33.24 -9.61 -22.87
C THR A 415 31.81 -9.66 -23.39
N VAL A 416 30.83 -9.60 -22.50
CA VAL A 416 29.40 -9.57 -22.84
C VAL A 416 28.77 -8.31 -22.28
N ASN A 417 28.37 -7.41 -23.18
CA ASN A 417 27.45 -6.32 -22.85
C ASN A 417 26.02 -6.86 -22.96
N GLY A 418 25.48 -7.37 -21.86
CA GLY A 418 24.25 -8.17 -21.87
C GLY A 418 24.19 -9.20 -20.74
N GLN A 419 23.67 -10.39 -21.04
CA GLN A 419 23.49 -11.46 -20.05
C GLN A 419 23.82 -12.82 -20.67
N ALA A 420 24.24 -13.78 -19.84
CA ALA A 420 24.46 -15.18 -20.19
C ALA A 420 23.56 -16.08 -19.35
N LEU A 421 22.46 -16.56 -19.94
CA LEU A 421 21.39 -17.29 -19.25
C LEU A 421 21.19 -18.68 -19.89
N ALA A 422 21.53 -19.74 -19.15
CA ALA A 422 21.44 -21.13 -19.58
C ALA A 422 20.29 -21.85 -18.85
N ARG A 423 19.34 -22.42 -19.60
CA ARG A 423 18.14 -23.09 -19.05
C ARG A 423 18.50 -24.40 -18.35
N ASP A 424 19.06 -25.35 -19.10
CA ASP A 424 19.18 -26.75 -18.64
C ASP A 424 20.62 -27.14 -18.27
N GLY A 425 21.61 -26.33 -18.64
CA GLY A 425 23.04 -26.65 -18.50
C GLY A 425 23.81 -25.61 -17.70
N SER A 426 25.08 -25.45 -18.02
CA SER A 426 26.01 -24.65 -17.21
C SER A 426 26.45 -23.38 -17.92
N VAL A 427 26.82 -22.36 -17.13
CA VAL A 427 27.60 -21.22 -17.62
C VAL A 427 29.05 -21.38 -17.19
N THR A 428 29.98 -21.38 -18.16
CA THR A 428 31.42 -21.47 -17.91
C THR A 428 32.10 -20.18 -18.33
N LEU A 429 32.92 -19.63 -17.45
CA LEU A 429 33.63 -18.36 -17.61
C LEU A 429 35.14 -18.57 -17.47
N ASP A 430 35.91 -17.79 -18.22
CA ASP A 430 37.34 -17.61 -18.07
C ASP A 430 37.75 -16.15 -18.30
N THR A 431 38.16 -15.45 -17.24
CA THR A 431 38.70 -14.09 -17.32
C THR A 431 37.80 -13.13 -18.13
N ASN A 432 36.50 -13.14 -17.86
CA ASN A 432 35.48 -12.44 -18.65
C ASN A 432 34.97 -11.17 -17.97
N GLY A 433 34.54 -10.21 -18.78
CA GLY A 433 33.76 -9.05 -18.33
C GLY A 433 32.30 -9.17 -18.77
N ILE A 434 31.37 -9.32 -17.82
CA ILE A 434 29.93 -9.35 -18.12
C ILE A 434 29.29 -8.15 -17.45
N THR A 435 28.63 -7.30 -18.23
CA THR A 435 27.90 -6.13 -17.72
C THR A 435 26.48 -6.15 -18.20
N ARG A 436 25.53 -6.28 -17.27
CA ARG A 436 24.11 -6.11 -17.57
C ARG A 436 23.84 -4.61 -17.80
N PRO A 437 23.20 -4.19 -18.91
CA PRO A 437 23.15 -2.76 -19.24
C PRO A 437 22.11 -1.91 -18.46
N TRP A 438 21.56 -2.41 -17.35
CA TRP A 438 20.68 -1.69 -16.40
C TRP A 438 20.60 -2.42 -15.05
#